data_AF-A0A949A8G5-F1
#
_entry.id   AF-A0A949A8G5-F1
#
_cell.length_a   1.000
_cell.length_b   1.000
_cell.length_c   1.000
_cell.angle_alpha   90.00
_cell.angle_beta   90.00
_cell.angle_gamma   90.00
#
_symmetry.space_group_name_H-M   'P 1'
#
loop_
_entity.id
_entity.type
_entity.pdbx_description
1 polymer ?
#
loop_
_entity_poly.entity_id
_entity_poly.type
_entity_poly.pdbx_seq_one_letter_code
_entity_poly.pdbx_strand_id
1 'polypeptide(L)'
;MKRNIIMVLLFILVLGGALLAKENTILKVKVQTANVRSEPDASAPIIAQVTAGTLLEVAGKEGAWYEVTVNDKSGKAVTGYIHTTVVEVIGEDEEEAEVKPRAAVRREAPRARAAKEFAGGGVKLMGGMAMANLNISETIPPEAKKTSKMGFMGGLGFESGGMIAFEVDLLYSPGGAVFKAVDPAQKGKLAISGTGISLPIMLKVRFLPGTSPYILAGGEIGYILNQKVVVTANDGTTTEEDITDEINRLFYGLVFGGGVELKAGGMNLLLEARYRLGLSNLAKDPDPGQYVKATALMFLLGVKF
;
A
#
# COMPACT_ATOMS: atom_id res chain seq x y z
N MET A 1 17.56 -19.09 -37.34
CA MET A 1 17.11 -20.17 -36.43
C MET A 1 16.26 -19.55 -35.33
N LYS A 2 15.01 -19.99 -35.21
CA LYS A 2 14.09 -19.61 -34.13
C LYS A 2 14.44 -20.42 -32.87
N ARG A 3 14.48 -19.79 -31.69
CA ARG A 3 14.22 -20.44 -30.39
C ARG A 3 13.96 -19.39 -29.29
N ASN A 4 12.67 -19.05 -29.15
CA ASN A 4 11.90 -18.83 -27.92
C ASN A 4 12.47 -17.86 -26.85
N ILE A 5 12.09 -16.58 -26.96
CA ILE A 5 11.94 -15.65 -25.83
C ILE A 5 10.50 -15.08 -25.83
N ILE A 6 9.53 -15.98 -26.03
CA ILE A 6 8.10 -15.76 -25.78
C ILE A 6 7.69 -16.87 -24.81
N MET A 7 8.26 -16.87 -23.60
CA MET A 7 7.82 -17.79 -22.53
C MET A 7 8.30 -17.41 -21.12
N VAL A 8 8.48 -16.11 -20.83
CA VAL A 8 8.72 -15.64 -19.44
C VAL A 8 7.80 -14.46 -19.05
N LEU A 9 7.09 -13.85 -20.02
CA LEU A 9 6.03 -12.86 -19.79
C LEU A 9 4.63 -13.46 -19.56
N LEU A 10 4.51 -14.80 -19.58
CA LEU A 10 3.25 -15.54 -19.37
C LEU A 10 3.23 -16.33 -18.06
N PHE A 11 4.24 -16.14 -17.20
CA PHE A 11 4.30 -16.76 -15.86
C PHE A 11 4.12 -15.74 -14.72
N ILE A 12 4.04 -14.45 -15.03
CA ILE A 12 3.65 -13.38 -14.10
C ILE A 12 2.16 -12.99 -14.27
N LEU A 13 1.47 -13.55 -15.29
CA LEU A 13 0.03 -13.38 -15.49
C LEU A 13 -0.83 -14.55 -14.92
N VAL A 14 -0.22 -15.51 -14.21
CA VAL A 14 -0.94 -16.66 -13.62
C VAL A 14 -0.96 -16.61 -12.08
N LEU A 15 -0.36 -15.59 -11.45
CA LEU A 15 -0.67 -15.20 -10.07
C LEU A 15 -1.73 -14.09 -9.98
N GLY A 16 -2.42 -13.82 -11.09
CA GLY A 16 -3.74 -13.17 -11.13
C GLY A 16 -4.86 -14.21 -11.25
N GLY A 17 -4.67 -15.40 -10.66
CA GLY A 17 -5.73 -16.38 -10.52
C GLY A 17 -6.90 -15.71 -9.82
N ALA A 18 -8.03 -15.63 -10.53
CA ALA A 18 -9.23 -14.94 -10.13
C ALA A 18 -9.57 -15.24 -8.65
N LEU A 19 -9.35 -14.25 -7.77
CA LEU A 19 -10.23 -14.09 -6.64
C LEU A 19 -11.51 -13.53 -7.26
N LEU A 20 -12.35 -14.42 -7.80
CA LEU A 20 -13.78 -14.14 -7.76
C LEU A 20 -14.06 -14.00 -6.28
N ALA A 21 -14.19 -12.76 -5.81
CA ALA A 21 -14.82 -12.50 -4.55
C ALA A 21 -16.17 -13.20 -4.63
N LYS A 22 -16.31 -14.30 -3.88
CA LYS A 22 -17.61 -14.93 -3.69
C LYS A 22 -18.49 -13.83 -3.10
N GLU A 23 -19.52 -13.39 -3.82
CA GLU A 23 -20.47 -12.44 -3.25
C GLU A 23 -21.10 -13.12 -2.03
N ASN A 24 -20.75 -12.63 -0.84
CA ASN A 24 -21.32 -13.13 0.40
C ASN A 24 -22.74 -12.58 0.52
N THR A 25 -23.70 -13.20 -0.16
CA THR A 25 -25.13 -12.95 0.08
C THR A 25 -25.49 -13.50 1.46
N ILE A 26 -25.93 -12.62 2.35
CA ILE A 26 -26.41 -12.99 3.69
C ILE A 26 -27.93 -13.01 3.66
N LEU A 27 -28.51 -14.12 4.10
CA LEU A 27 -29.95 -14.24 4.34
C LEU A 27 -30.24 -14.04 5.82
N LYS A 28 -31.31 -13.32 6.13
CA LYS A 28 -31.88 -13.27 7.47
C LYS A 28 -33.21 -14.00 7.52
N VAL A 29 -33.35 -14.90 8.47
CA VAL A 29 -34.60 -15.64 8.69
C VAL A 29 -35.66 -14.70 9.28
N LYS A 30 -36.83 -14.56 8.64
CA LYS A 30 -37.89 -13.65 9.10
C LYS A 30 -39.02 -14.31 9.90
N VAL A 31 -39.07 -15.64 9.91
CA VAL A 31 -40.08 -16.43 10.64
C VAL A 31 -39.52 -16.99 11.95
N GLN A 32 -40.36 -17.20 12.97
CA GLN A 32 -39.92 -17.66 14.30
C GLN A 32 -39.09 -18.96 14.26
N THR A 33 -39.46 -19.88 13.37
CA THR A 33 -38.70 -21.12 13.11
C THR A 33 -38.77 -21.44 11.62
N ALA A 34 -37.63 -21.47 10.96
CA ALA A 34 -37.49 -21.90 9.57
C ALA A 34 -36.85 -23.28 9.52
N ASN A 35 -37.35 -24.11 8.61
CA ASN A 35 -36.83 -25.44 8.36
C ASN A 35 -35.75 -25.37 7.28
N VAL A 36 -34.60 -25.99 7.56
CA VAL A 36 -33.57 -26.28 6.56
C VAL A 36 -33.71 -27.74 6.17
N ARG A 37 -33.89 -27.99 4.88
CA ARG A 37 -34.18 -29.32 4.32
C ARG A 37 -32.95 -29.88 3.61
N SER A 38 -32.94 -31.19 3.43
CA SER A 38 -31.86 -31.93 2.75
C SER A 38 -31.80 -31.66 1.25
N GLU A 39 -32.94 -31.33 0.63
CA GLU A 39 -33.10 -31.07 -0.81
C GLU A 39 -34.03 -29.85 -1.02
N PRO A 40 -33.99 -29.18 -2.18
CA PRO A 40 -34.86 -28.05 -2.53
C PRO A 40 -36.32 -28.47 -2.82
N ASP A 41 -36.91 -29.25 -1.92
CA ASP A 41 -38.29 -29.75 -1.98
C ASP A 41 -38.98 -29.55 -0.63
N ALA A 42 -40.23 -29.08 -0.65
CA ALA A 42 -41.06 -28.91 0.54
C ALA A 42 -41.38 -30.23 1.27
N SER A 43 -41.23 -31.37 0.59
CA SER A 43 -41.43 -32.72 1.14
C SER A 43 -40.15 -33.36 1.67
N ALA A 44 -38.97 -32.78 1.39
CA ALA A 44 -37.68 -33.35 1.78
C ALA A 44 -37.47 -33.34 3.31
N PRO A 45 -36.73 -34.30 3.89
CA PRO A 45 -36.45 -34.33 5.32
C PRO A 45 -35.83 -33.04 5.86
N ILE A 46 -36.32 -32.58 7.02
CA ILE A 46 -35.78 -31.42 7.75
C ILE A 46 -34.51 -31.87 8.47
N ILE A 47 -33.38 -31.26 8.13
CA ILE A 47 -32.07 -31.60 8.71
C ILE A 47 -31.67 -30.63 9.82
N ALA A 48 -32.18 -29.39 9.79
CA ALA A 48 -31.97 -28.41 10.85
C ALA A 48 -33.16 -27.43 10.94
N GLN A 49 -33.26 -26.74 12.08
CA GLN A 49 -34.20 -25.65 12.28
C GLN A 49 -33.44 -24.43 12.78
N VAL A 50 -33.73 -23.27 12.19
CA VAL A 50 -33.09 -21.99 12.50
C VAL A 50 -34.15 -20.98 12.92
N THR A 51 -33.84 -20.12 13.88
CA THR A 51 -34.81 -19.17 14.45
C THR A 51 -34.78 -17.83 13.70
N ALA A 52 -35.83 -17.03 13.88
CA ALA A 52 -35.87 -15.66 13.36
C ALA A 52 -34.58 -14.89 13.72
N GLY A 53 -34.07 -14.10 12.78
CA GLY A 53 -32.85 -13.33 12.94
C GLY A 53 -31.55 -14.10 12.69
N THR A 54 -31.60 -15.43 12.49
CA THR A 54 -30.41 -16.21 12.12
C THR A 54 -29.90 -15.73 10.77
N LEU A 55 -28.61 -15.40 10.70
CA LEU A 55 -27.92 -15.04 9.48
C LEU A 55 -27.35 -16.30 8.84
N LEU A 56 -27.64 -16.51 7.56
CA LEU A 56 -27.21 -17.67 6.79
C LEU A 56 -26.40 -17.20 5.60
N GLU A 57 -25.20 -17.76 5.44
CA GLU A 57 -24.40 -17.57 4.24
C GLU A 57 -24.93 -18.46 3.11
N VAL A 58 -25.14 -17.85 1.94
CA VAL A 58 -25.64 -18.55 0.76
C VAL A 58 -24.47 -19.18 0.00
N ALA A 59 -24.55 -20.49 -0.21
CA ALA A 59 -23.63 -21.23 -1.08
C ALA A 59 -24.10 -21.24 -2.54
N GLY A 60 -25.42 -21.15 -2.77
CA GLY A 60 -26.05 -21.17 -4.08
C GLY A 60 -27.56 -20.91 -4.01
N LYS A 61 -28.19 -20.73 -5.17
CA LYS A 61 -29.65 -20.59 -5.29
C LYS A 61 -30.16 -21.52 -6.38
N GLU A 62 -31.17 -22.33 -6.03
CA GLU A 62 -31.84 -23.23 -6.95
C GLU A 62 -33.35 -22.94 -6.93
N GLY A 63 -33.82 -22.24 -7.97
CA GLY A 63 -35.22 -21.81 -8.06
C GLY A 63 -35.66 -20.94 -6.87
N ALA A 64 -36.62 -21.45 -6.09
CA ALA A 64 -37.17 -20.80 -4.91
C ALA A 64 -36.44 -21.17 -3.60
N TRP A 65 -35.29 -21.83 -3.68
CA TRP A 65 -34.50 -22.30 -2.55
C TRP A 65 -33.09 -21.72 -2.55
N TYR A 66 -32.60 -21.41 -1.36
CA TYR A 66 -31.20 -21.05 -1.12
C TYR A 66 -30.48 -22.23 -0.48
N GLU A 67 -29.31 -22.55 -1.00
CA GLU A 67 -28.37 -23.49 -0.40
C GLU A 67 -27.60 -22.73 0.70
N VAL A 68 -27.68 -23.23 1.93
CA VAL A 68 -27.12 -22.61 3.14
C VAL A 68 -26.36 -23.63 3.97
N THR A 69 -25.33 -23.18 4.68
CA THR A 69 -24.61 -24.02 5.65
C THR A 69 -25.14 -23.76 7.05
N VAL A 70 -25.52 -24.82 7.76
CA VAL A 70 -26.04 -24.77 9.13
C VAL A 70 -25.40 -25.82 10.01
N ASN A 71 -25.37 -25.59 11.33
CA ASN A 71 -24.94 -26.61 12.27
C ASN A 71 -26.11 -27.56 12.58
N ASP A 72 -25.88 -28.87 12.48
CA ASP A 72 -26.85 -29.88 12.90
C ASP A 72 -27.00 -29.92 14.44
N LYS A 73 -27.91 -30.76 14.94
CA LYS A 73 -28.14 -30.94 16.39
C LYS A 73 -26.91 -31.47 17.16
N SER A 74 -25.90 -31.94 16.45
CA SER A 74 -24.63 -32.45 16.97
C SER A 74 -23.48 -31.43 16.85
N GLY A 75 -23.75 -30.23 16.33
CA GLY A 75 -22.76 -29.15 16.16
C GLY A 75 -21.87 -29.29 14.92
N LYS A 76 -22.19 -30.19 14.00
CA LYS A 76 -21.46 -30.37 12.74
C LYS A 76 -22.05 -29.48 11.65
N ALA A 77 -21.20 -28.79 10.90
CA ALA A 77 -21.63 -28.03 9.72
C ALA A 77 -22.16 -28.99 8.64
N VAL A 78 -23.41 -28.78 8.22
CA VAL A 78 -24.10 -29.52 7.17
C VAL A 78 -24.71 -28.52 6.17
N THR A 79 -24.70 -28.89 4.90
CA THR A 79 -25.33 -28.11 3.83
C THR A 79 -26.79 -28.50 3.69
N GLY A 80 -27.68 -27.52 3.52
CA GLY A 80 -29.10 -27.74 3.27
C GLY A 80 -29.77 -26.59 2.54
N TYR A 81 -31.07 -26.71 2.34
CA TYR A 81 -31.86 -25.79 1.53
C TYR A 81 -32.94 -25.09 2.36
N ILE A 82 -33.04 -23.77 2.21
CA ILE A 82 -34.06 -22.94 2.85
C ILE A 82 -34.89 -22.19 1.81
N HIS A 83 -36.20 -22.17 1.98
CA HIS A 83 -37.10 -21.57 1.00
C HIS A 83 -37.07 -20.04 1.05
N THR A 84 -37.14 -19.38 -0.10
CA THR A 84 -37.10 -17.91 -0.25
C THR A 84 -38.19 -17.19 0.56
N THR A 85 -39.33 -17.81 0.82
CA THR A 85 -40.45 -17.17 1.56
C THR A 85 -40.18 -16.99 3.05
N VAL A 86 -39.17 -17.65 3.63
CA VAL A 86 -38.86 -17.60 5.07
C VAL A 86 -37.61 -16.78 5.39
N VAL A 87 -36.98 -16.20 4.37
CA VAL A 87 -35.75 -15.40 4.48
C VAL A 87 -35.87 -14.07 3.73
N GLU A 88 -35.04 -13.11 4.09
CA GLU A 88 -34.82 -11.84 3.38
C GLU A 88 -33.33 -11.74 3.01
N VAL A 89 -33.03 -11.25 1.80
CA VAL A 89 -31.65 -11.00 1.36
C VAL A 89 -31.22 -9.66 1.95
N ILE A 90 -30.13 -9.64 2.70
CA ILE A 90 -29.53 -8.40 3.19
C ILE A 90 -28.41 -8.02 2.22
N GLY A 91 -28.72 -7.13 1.27
CA GLY A 91 -27.80 -6.45 0.36
C GLY A 91 -28.23 -4.98 0.26
N GLU A 92 -27.26 -4.07 0.10
CA GLU A 92 -27.46 -2.62 0.14
C GLU A 92 -28.53 -2.16 -0.86
N ASP A 93 -29.72 -1.88 -0.35
CA ASP A 93 -30.66 -0.81 -0.72
C ASP A 93 -32.04 -1.20 -0.19
N GLU A 94 -32.58 -0.44 0.77
CA GLU A 94 -33.94 0.12 0.66
C GLU A 94 -34.32 1.01 1.84
N GLU A 95 -34.94 2.11 1.44
CA GLU A 95 -35.52 3.20 2.19
C GLU A 95 -36.62 2.77 3.17
N GLU A 96 -36.49 3.27 4.39
CA GLU A 96 -37.51 3.94 5.20
C GLU A 96 -38.98 3.81 4.76
N ALA A 97 -39.71 2.89 5.43
CA ALA A 97 -41.16 3.02 5.60
C ALA A 97 -41.47 3.44 7.05
N GLU A 98 -42.01 4.65 7.19
CA GLU A 98 -42.37 5.32 8.44
C GLU A 98 -43.38 4.54 9.32
N VAL A 99 -43.07 4.38 10.62
CA VAL A 99 -44.09 4.27 11.67
C VAL A 99 -43.70 5.17 12.85
N LYS A 100 -44.56 6.16 13.14
CA LYS A 100 -44.39 7.19 14.17
C LYS A 100 -44.15 6.59 15.58
N PRO A 101 -43.27 7.19 16.42
CA PRO A 101 -42.86 6.57 17.68
C PRO A 101 -43.90 6.73 18.79
N ARG A 102 -44.31 5.62 19.42
CA ARG A 102 -44.80 5.62 20.80
C ARG A 102 -43.58 5.78 21.70
N ALA A 103 -43.56 6.86 22.49
CA ALA A 103 -42.50 7.17 23.44
C ALA A 103 -42.23 6.00 24.40
N ALA A 104 -41.20 5.21 24.08
CA ALA A 104 -40.61 4.23 24.98
C ALA A 104 -39.35 4.84 25.58
N VAL A 105 -39.29 4.81 26.91
CA VAL A 105 -38.22 5.34 27.74
C VAL A 105 -36.85 4.98 27.18
N ARG A 106 -36.09 6.01 26.80
CA ARG A 106 -34.73 5.93 26.28
C ARG A 106 -33.79 5.41 27.38
N ARG A 107 -33.72 4.09 27.53
CA ARG A 107 -32.51 3.45 28.02
C ARG A 107 -31.48 3.63 26.91
N GLU A 108 -30.55 4.57 27.08
CA GLU A 108 -29.38 4.61 26.22
C GLU A 108 -28.70 3.24 26.33
N ALA A 109 -28.81 2.43 25.28
CA ALA A 109 -27.89 1.31 25.11
C ALA A 109 -26.48 1.90 25.22
N PRO A 110 -25.52 1.23 25.89
CA PRO A 110 -24.14 1.69 25.88
C PRO A 110 -23.79 1.85 24.40
N ARG A 111 -23.45 3.07 23.96
CA ARG A 111 -23.02 3.31 22.58
C ARG A 111 -21.93 2.28 22.33
N ALA A 112 -22.22 1.26 21.51
CA ALA A 112 -21.20 0.34 21.06
C ALA A 112 -20.13 1.23 20.47
N ARG A 113 -18.97 1.32 21.13
CA ARG A 113 -17.89 2.19 20.70
C ARG A 113 -17.54 1.67 19.32
N ALA A 114 -17.87 2.43 18.28
CA ALA A 114 -17.66 2.01 16.89
C ALA A 114 -16.27 1.37 16.81
N ALA A 115 -16.22 0.11 16.34
CA ALA A 115 -14.96 -0.62 16.27
C ALA A 115 -13.99 0.25 15.48
N LYS A 116 -12.78 0.46 16.01
CA LYS A 116 -11.79 1.24 15.26
C LYS A 116 -11.47 0.43 14.00
N GLU A 117 -11.65 1.05 12.84
CA GLU A 117 -11.29 0.46 11.55
C GLU A 117 -9.93 0.96 11.06
N PHE A 118 -9.24 0.12 10.29
CA PHE A 118 -8.08 0.54 9.52
C PHE A 118 -8.49 1.66 8.56
N ALA A 119 -7.54 2.51 8.20
CA ALA A 119 -7.84 3.58 7.27
C ALA A 119 -8.21 3.02 5.89
N GLY A 120 -9.22 3.63 5.26
CA GLY A 120 -9.57 3.37 3.87
C GLY A 120 -8.44 3.77 2.91
N GLY A 121 -8.57 3.31 1.67
CA GLY A 121 -7.70 3.73 0.58
C GLY A 121 -7.92 5.19 0.23
N GLY A 122 -7.08 5.73 -0.65
CA GLY A 122 -7.22 7.13 -1.03
C GLY A 122 -6.00 7.71 -1.75
N VAL A 123 -6.12 8.98 -2.07
CA VAL A 123 -5.06 9.76 -2.72
C VAL A 123 -4.28 10.50 -1.65
N LYS A 124 -2.96 10.49 -1.79
CA LYS A 124 -2.00 11.14 -0.89
C LYS A 124 -1.32 12.30 -1.58
N LEU A 125 -1.21 13.41 -0.87
CA LEU A 125 -0.23 14.45 -1.18
C LEU A 125 0.86 14.39 -0.12
N MET A 126 2.13 14.38 -0.54
CA MET A 126 3.27 14.23 0.35
C MET A 126 4.34 15.28 0.07
N GLY A 127 4.97 15.76 1.14
CA GLY A 127 6.09 16.67 1.09
C GLY A 127 7.07 16.36 2.22
N GLY A 128 8.35 16.66 2.02
CA GLY A 128 9.34 16.32 3.03
C GLY A 128 10.77 16.62 2.63
N MET A 129 11.69 15.92 3.27
CA MET A 129 13.13 16.07 3.05
C MET A 129 13.77 14.73 2.76
N ALA A 130 14.76 14.73 1.88
CA ALA A 130 15.60 13.58 1.62
C ALA A 130 17.08 13.92 1.90
N MET A 131 17.79 12.91 2.40
CA MET A 131 19.23 12.89 2.57
C MET A 131 19.80 11.87 1.59
N ALA A 132 20.14 12.35 0.40
CA ALA A 132 20.68 11.54 -0.67
C ALA A 132 22.16 11.24 -0.42
N ASN A 133 22.61 10.09 -0.92
CA ASN A 133 23.98 9.64 -0.82
C ASN A 133 24.36 8.79 -2.05
N LEU A 134 25.65 8.69 -2.36
CA LEU A 134 26.18 7.92 -3.48
C LEU A 134 27.22 6.91 -2.99
N ASN A 135 26.92 5.62 -3.10
CA ASN A 135 27.88 4.55 -2.82
C ASN A 135 28.74 4.33 -4.07
N ILE A 136 30.01 4.70 -3.94
CA ILE A 136 31.01 4.64 -5.01
C ILE A 136 32.00 3.53 -4.63
N SER A 137 32.36 2.69 -5.58
CA SER A 137 33.33 1.60 -5.40
C SER A 137 34.78 2.07 -5.33
N GLU A 138 35.07 3.22 -5.92
CA GLU A 138 36.39 3.82 -5.94
C GLU A 138 36.80 4.30 -4.54
N THR A 139 38.11 4.23 -4.26
CA THR A 139 38.64 4.64 -2.96
C THR A 139 38.59 6.15 -2.85
N ILE A 140 37.78 6.64 -1.92
CA ILE A 140 37.75 8.07 -1.58
C ILE A 140 39.05 8.39 -0.82
N PRO A 141 39.77 9.48 -1.18
CA PRO A 141 40.95 9.91 -0.44
C PRO A 141 40.69 10.00 1.06
N PRO A 142 41.59 9.53 1.95
CA PRO A 142 41.36 9.50 3.40
C PRO A 142 40.98 10.86 4.02
N GLU A 143 41.49 11.94 3.45
CA GLU A 143 41.21 13.33 3.81
C GLU A 143 39.79 13.79 3.44
N ALA A 144 39.18 13.17 2.43
CA ALA A 144 37.89 13.57 1.91
C ALA A 144 36.74 13.00 2.77
N LYS A 145 36.04 13.89 3.47
CA LYS A 145 34.87 13.53 4.25
C LYS A 145 33.61 13.57 3.39
N LYS A 146 33.05 12.39 3.11
CA LYS A 146 31.75 12.25 2.43
C LYS A 146 30.57 12.46 3.39
N THR A 147 29.57 13.22 2.93
CA THR A 147 28.33 13.55 3.66
C THR A 147 27.13 13.49 2.73
N SER A 148 25.93 13.25 3.27
CA SER A 148 24.70 13.18 2.49
C SER A 148 24.29 14.57 1.95
N LYS A 149 23.73 14.60 0.73
CA LYS A 149 23.11 15.79 0.15
C LYS A 149 21.68 15.90 0.63
N MET A 150 21.36 16.95 1.39
CA MET A 150 20.00 17.24 1.81
C MET A 150 19.24 18.02 0.72
N GLY A 151 17.93 17.80 0.63
CA GLY A 151 17.02 18.60 -0.20
C GLY A 151 15.55 18.29 0.07
N PHE A 152 14.67 19.15 -0.43
CA PHE A 152 13.22 18.95 -0.34
C PHE A 152 12.74 17.94 -1.38
N MET A 153 11.71 17.19 -1.02
CA MET A 153 11.04 16.23 -1.88
C MET A 153 9.52 16.36 -1.73
N GLY A 154 8.78 15.84 -2.70
CA GLY A 154 7.33 15.80 -2.63
C GLY A 154 6.73 14.98 -3.76
N GLY A 155 5.44 14.72 -3.67
CA GLY A 155 4.77 13.89 -4.66
C GLY A 155 3.33 13.55 -4.33
N LEU A 156 2.77 12.73 -5.21
CA LEU A 156 1.40 12.23 -5.13
C LEU A 156 1.45 10.73 -4.94
N GLY A 157 0.48 10.17 -4.23
CA GLY A 157 0.39 8.74 -4.00
C GLY A 157 -1.02 8.23 -4.04
N PHE A 158 -1.15 6.93 -4.22
CA PHE A 158 -2.40 6.20 -4.05
C PHE A 158 -2.14 4.99 -3.16
N GLU A 159 -3.10 4.67 -2.29
CA GLU A 159 -3.11 3.39 -1.61
C GLU A 159 -4.49 2.74 -1.54
N SER A 160 -4.53 1.41 -1.48
CA SER A 160 -5.78 0.64 -1.44
C SER A 160 -6.48 0.63 -0.06
N GLY A 161 -5.77 0.97 1.02
CA GLY A 161 -6.30 0.93 2.39
C GLY A 161 -6.39 -0.47 3.00
N GLY A 162 -6.96 -0.54 4.21
CA GLY A 162 -7.04 -1.78 5.00
C GLY A 162 -5.75 -2.09 5.77
N MET A 163 -5.73 -3.25 6.43
CA MET A 163 -4.57 -3.72 7.20
C MET A 163 -3.35 -3.95 6.30
N ILE A 164 -3.57 -4.55 5.13
CA ILE A 164 -2.58 -4.76 4.09
C ILE A 164 -3.00 -3.91 2.90
N ALA A 165 -2.17 -2.96 2.52
CA ALA A 165 -2.44 -2.03 1.43
C ALA A 165 -1.35 -2.11 0.37
N PHE A 166 -1.76 -1.98 -0.89
CA PHE A 166 -0.87 -1.68 -1.99
C PHE A 166 -0.73 -0.16 -2.12
N GLU A 167 0.50 0.32 -2.33
CA GLU A 167 0.81 1.75 -2.43
C GLU A 167 1.69 2.04 -3.65
N VAL A 168 1.34 3.08 -4.41
CA VAL A 168 2.13 3.58 -5.53
C VAL A 168 2.26 5.09 -5.40
N ASP A 169 3.49 5.61 -5.49
CA ASP A 169 3.77 7.03 -5.33
C ASP A 169 4.56 7.60 -6.50
N LEU A 170 4.16 8.75 -7.05
CA LEU A 170 4.99 9.53 -7.94
C LEU A 170 5.71 10.61 -7.13
N LEU A 171 7.04 10.50 -7.00
CA LEU A 171 7.86 11.37 -6.16
C LEU A 171 8.88 12.14 -7.00
N TYR A 172 9.02 13.44 -6.73
CA TYR A 172 10.19 14.25 -7.08
C TYR A 172 11.14 14.31 -5.89
N SER A 173 12.42 13.99 -6.09
CA SER A 173 13.40 13.88 -5.01
C SER A 173 14.81 14.36 -5.40
N PRO A 174 15.59 14.87 -4.45
CA PRO A 174 17.00 15.20 -4.67
C PRO A 174 17.85 13.93 -4.70
N GLY A 175 18.97 13.99 -5.42
CA GLY A 175 20.00 12.96 -5.51
C GLY A 175 21.40 13.56 -5.31
N GLY A 176 22.38 12.70 -5.07
CA GLY A 176 23.79 13.08 -4.99
C GLY A 176 24.45 12.97 -3.61
N ALA A 177 25.65 13.52 -3.46
CA ALA A 177 26.47 13.48 -2.24
C ALA A 177 27.44 14.68 -2.18
N VAL A 178 27.89 15.02 -0.98
CA VAL A 178 28.85 16.12 -0.75
C VAL A 178 30.16 15.58 -0.15
N PHE A 179 31.28 15.88 -0.79
CA PHE A 179 32.63 15.54 -0.39
C PHE A 179 33.35 16.83 0.08
N LYS A 180 33.81 16.84 1.33
CA LYS A 180 34.53 17.98 1.91
C LYS A 180 36.02 17.66 2.00
N ALA A 181 36.86 18.68 1.86
CA ALA A 181 38.32 18.59 2.02
C ALA A 181 38.96 17.61 1.01
N VAL A 182 38.60 17.77 -0.27
CA VAL A 182 39.09 16.93 -1.36
C VAL A 182 40.54 17.25 -1.74
N ASP A 183 41.04 18.46 -1.41
CA ASP A 183 42.44 18.88 -1.63
C ASP A 183 43.09 19.29 -0.29
N PRO A 184 44.24 18.69 0.11
CA PRO A 184 45.00 19.07 1.29
C PRO A 184 45.53 20.52 1.28
N ALA A 185 45.79 21.09 0.09
CA ALA A 185 46.25 22.47 -0.09
C ALA A 185 45.09 23.47 -0.21
N GLN A 186 43.90 23.01 -0.62
CA GLN A 186 42.70 23.81 -0.80
C GLN A 186 41.50 23.11 -0.12
N LYS A 187 41.04 23.61 1.04
CA LYS A 187 39.87 23.08 1.79
C LYS A 187 38.50 23.27 1.08
N GLY A 188 38.43 23.05 -0.23
CA GLY A 188 37.23 23.17 -1.04
C GLY A 188 36.18 22.09 -0.77
N LYS A 189 34.98 22.30 -1.29
CA LYS A 189 33.86 21.36 -1.26
C LYS A 189 33.55 20.92 -2.69
N LEU A 190 33.35 19.61 -2.88
CA LEU A 190 32.81 19.05 -4.11
C LEU A 190 31.43 18.46 -3.79
N ALA A 191 30.40 18.83 -4.53
CA ALA A 191 29.07 18.28 -4.39
C ALA A 191 28.58 17.74 -5.73
N ILE A 192 28.23 16.46 -5.76
CA ILE A 192 27.43 15.90 -6.84
C ILE A 192 25.98 16.13 -6.42
N SER A 193 25.22 16.90 -7.20
CA SER A 193 23.84 17.27 -6.87
C SER A 193 22.95 17.08 -8.08
N GLY A 194 21.79 16.47 -7.87
CA GLY A 194 20.82 16.28 -8.95
C GLY A 194 19.42 16.14 -8.41
N THR A 195 18.46 16.05 -9.33
CA THR A 195 17.06 15.77 -8.99
C THR A 195 16.49 14.72 -9.92
N GLY A 196 15.46 14.02 -9.47
CA GLY A 196 14.84 12.95 -10.23
C GLY A 196 13.38 12.73 -9.85
N ILE A 197 12.68 12.05 -10.75
CA ILE A 197 11.34 11.53 -10.51
C ILE A 197 11.41 10.02 -10.29
N SER A 198 10.56 9.48 -9.44
CA SER A 198 10.55 8.05 -9.10
C SER A 198 9.14 7.56 -8.81
N LEU A 199 8.92 6.28 -9.08
CA LEU A 199 7.68 5.55 -8.85
C LEU A 199 7.93 4.34 -7.93
N PRO A 200 7.89 4.51 -6.59
CA PRO A 200 7.86 3.37 -5.67
C PRO A 200 6.52 2.63 -5.75
N ILE A 201 6.60 1.30 -5.76
CA ILE A 201 5.48 0.38 -5.74
C ILE A 201 5.67 -0.55 -4.54
N MET A 202 4.81 -0.44 -3.53
CA MET A 202 5.06 -0.96 -2.19
C MET A 202 3.86 -1.71 -1.63
N LEU A 203 4.16 -2.70 -0.79
CA LEU A 203 3.20 -3.26 0.15
C LEU A 203 3.34 -2.52 1.49
N LYS A 204 2.21 -2.15 2.08
CA LYS A 204 2.12 -1.46 3.37
C LYS A 204 1.31 -2.32 4.33
N VAL A 205 1.83 -2.55 5.54
CA VAL A 205 1.18 -3.35 6.58
C VAL A 205 0.97 -2.48 7.82
N ARG A 206 -0.29 -2.23 8.16
CA ARG A 206 -0.73 -1.48 9.34
C ARG A 206 -0.94 -2.42 10.52
N PHE A 207 -0.51 -2.00 11.71
CA PHE A 207 -0.58 -2.85 12.91
C PHE A 207 -1.81 -2.59 13.77
N LEU A 208 -2.31 -1.35 13.81
CA LEU A 208 -3.42 -0.97 14.69
C LEU A 208 -4.50 -0.19 13.91
N PRO A 209 -5.80 -0.42 14.19
CA PRO A 209 -6.87 0.40 13.65
C PRO A 209 -6.93 1.81 14.27
N GLY A 210 -7.45 2.79 13.51
CA GLY A 210 -7.45 4.19 13.93
C GLY A 210 -6.09 4.86 13.72
N THR A 211 -5.32 5.04 14.80
CA THR A 211 -3.91 5.43 14.69
C THR A 211 -3.12 4.23 14.20
N SER A 212 -2.69 4.27 12.95
CA SER A 212 -2.15 3.11 12.27
C SER A 212 -0.64 3.26 12.11
N PRO A 213 0.18 2.77 13.05
CA PRO A 213 1.59 2.55 12.75
C PRO A 213 1.68 1.46 11.68
N TYR A 214 2.61 1.62 10.75
CA TYR A 214 2.81 0.70 9.65
C TYR A 214 4.27 0.56 9.26
N ILE A 215 4.56 -0.54 8.57
CA ILE A 215 5.77 -0.72 7.77
C ILE A 215 5.40 -0.81 6.30
N LEU A 216 6.36 -0.48 5.44
CA LEU A 216 6.24 -0.65 4.00
C LEU A 216 7.52 -1.17 3.38
N ALA A 217 7.39 -1.90 2.29
CA ALA A 217 8.51 -2.39 1.49
C ALA A 217 8.08 -2.58 0.04
N GLY A 218 8.99 -2.33 -0.90
CA GLY A 218 8.67 -2.41 -2.32
C GLY A 218 9.82 -2.16 -3.27
N GLY A 219 9.49 -2.22 -4.56
CA GLY A 219 10.39 -1.85 -5.64
C GLY A 219 10.23 -0.39 -6.03
N GLU A 220 11.25 0.15 -6.69
CA GLU A 220 11.22 1.51 -7.23
C GLU A 220 11.88 1.53 -8.61
N ILE A 221 11.28 2.32 -9.50
CA ILE A 221 11.90 2.75 -10.75
C ILE A 221 11.92 4.28 -10.76
N GLY A 222 12.97 4.87 -11.31
CA GLY A 222 13.04 6.32 -11.40
C GLY A 222 13.93 6.80 -12.53
N TYR A 223 13.86 8.11 -12.77
CA TYR A 223 14.57 8.81 -13.81
C TYR A 223 15.20 10.09 -13.27
N ILE A 224 16.52 10.21 -13.45
CA ILE A 224 17.29 11.40 -13.08
C ILE A 224 17.02 12.49 -14.12
N LEU A 225 16.51 13.63 -13.64
CA LEU A 225 16.18 14.79 -14.45
C LEU A 225 17.40 15.63 -14.75
N ASN A 226 18.24 15.86 -13.76
CA ASN A 226 19.52 16.56 -13.90
C ASN A 226 20.54 16.01 -12.90
N GLN A 227 21.82 16.18 -13.22
CA GLN A 227 22.92 15.98 -12.29
C GLN A 227 24.09 16.89 -12.63
N LYS A 228 24.64 17.54 -11.61
CA LYS A 228 25.75 18.48 -11.72
C LYS A 228 26.85 18.15 -10.72
N VAL A 229 28.09 18.43 -11.11
CA VAL A 229 29.22 18.54 -10.21
C VAL A 229 29.38 20.01 -9.84
N VAL A 230 29.42 20.30 -8.55
CA VAL A 230 29.53 21.65 -8.00
C VAL A 230 30.79 21.72 -7.17
N VAL A 231 31.77 22.51 -7.61
CA VAL A 231 33.03 22.72 -6.90
C VAL A 231 32.99 24.11 -6.27
N THR A 232 33.12 24.17 -4.94
CA THR A 232 33.19 25.42 -4.19
C THR A 232 34.60 25.60 -3.62
N ALA A 233 35.29 26.65 -4.05
CA ALA A 233 36.61 27.03 -3.57
C ALA A 233 36.54 27.66 -2.17
N ASN A 234 37.71 27.90 -1.54
CA ASN A 234 37.81 28.43 -0.18
C ASN A 234 37.26 29.86 -0.03
N ASP A 235 37.33 30.64 -1.10
CA ASP A 235 36.81 32.01 -1.17
C ASP A 235 35.29 32.07 -1.41
N GLY A 236 34.64 30.91 -1.53
CA GLY A 236 33.20 30.77 -1.77
C GLY A 236 32.81 30.79 -3.25
N THR A 237 33.74 31.00 -4.17
CA THR A 237 33.46 30.90 -5.61
C THR A 237 33.06 29.47 -5.96
N THR A 238 32.06 29.34 -6.84
CA THR A 238 31.49 28.03 -7.22
C THR A 238 31.51 27.86 -8.72
N THR A 239 32.00 26.72 -9.18
CA THR A 239 31.96 26.27 -10.57
C THR A 239 31.03 25.07 -10.68
N GLU A 240 30.12 25.11 -11.65
CA GLU A 240 29.18 24.02 -11.92
C GLU A 240 29.49 23.39 -13.28
N GLU A 241 29.48 22.07 -13.33
CA GLU A 241 29.56 21.27 -14.55
C GLU A 241 28.33 20.35 -14.62
N ASP A 242 27.63 20.37 -15.75
CA ASP A 242 26.48 19.50 -15.98
C ASP A 242 26.95 18.13 -16.50
N ILE A 243 26.63 17.08 -15.77
CA ILE A 243 27.00 15.70 -16.09
C ILE A 243 25.76 14.83 -16.33
N THR A 244 24.60 15.44 -16.61
CA THR A 244 23.32 14.74 -16.77
C THR A 244 23.38 13.67 -17.86
N ASP A 245 24.12 13.95 -18.94
CA ASP A 245 24.24 13.04 -20.09
C ASP A 245 25.41 12.05 -19.96
N GLU A 246 26.20 12.12 -18.89
CA GLU A 246 27.32 11.22 -18.63
C GLU A 246 26.93 10.04 -17.70
N ILE A 247 25.69 10.02 -17.23
CA ILE A 247 25.19 9.01 -16.28
C ILE A 247 24.02 8.20 -16.84
N ASN A 248 23.83 7.00 -16.30
CA ASN A 248 22.58 6.27 -16.48
C ASN A 248 21.46 6.98 -15.74
N ARG A 249 20.51 7.54 -16.48
CA ARG A 249 19.41 8.33 -15.92
C ARG A 249 18.27 7.46 -15.38
N LEU A 250 18.00 6.32 -16.02
CA LEU A 250 17.04 5.35 -15.51
C LEU A 250 17.69 4.54 -14.38
N PHE A 251 17.03 4.47 -13.25
CA PHE A 251 17.49 3.69 -12.09
C PHE A 251 16.37 2.83 -11.52
N TYR A 252 16.76 1.79 -10.79
CA TYR A 252 15.84 0.94 -10.04
C TYR A 252 16.44 0.56 -8.68
N GLY A 253 15.55 0.28 -7.73
CA GLY A 253 15.93 0.04 -6.35
C GLY A 253 14.85 -0.63 -5.52
N LEU A 254 15.16 -0.78 -4.23
CA LEU A 254 14.22 -1.19 -3.20
C LEU A 254 13.96 -0.03 -2.25
N VAL A 255 12.74 0.06 -1.76
CA VAL A 255 12.33 1.04 -0.76
C VAL A 255 11.77 0.28 0.43
N PHE A 256 12.22 0.68 1.62
CA PHE A 256 11.73 0.17 2.90
C PHE A 256 11.40 1.34 3.79
N GLY A 257 10.43 1.19 4.69
CA GLY A 257 10.06 2.31 5.54
C GLY A 257 9.04 1.94 6.58
N GLY A 258 8.68 2.94 7.36
CA GLY A 258 7.63 2.85 8.35
C GLY A 258 7.14 4.23 8.70
N GLY A 259 5.93 4.27 9.25
CA GLY A 259 5.29 5.52 9.59
C GLY A 259 4.11 5.32 10.49
N VAL A 260 3.44 6.42 10.77
CA VAL A 260 2.19 6.45 11.50
C VAL A 260 1.17 7.28 10.73
N GLU A 261 -0.04 6.74 10.65
CA GLU A 261 -1.20 7.46 10.13
C GLU A 261 -2.09 7.90 11.29
N LEU A 262 -2.38 9.19 11.36
CA LEU A 262 -3.18 9.84 12.39
C LEU A 262 -4.49 10.34 11.78
N LYS A 263 -5.63 9.87 12.29
CA LYS A 263 -6.95 10.40 11.90
C LYS A 263 -7.17 11.75 12.59
N ALA A 264 -7.29 12.84 11.82
CA ALA A 264 -7.52 14.19 12.34
C ALA A 264 -8.60 14.90 11.51
N GLY A 265 -9.80 15.04 12.08
CA GLY A 265 -10.85 15.91 11.52
C GLY A 265 -11.33 15.53 10.10
N GLY A 266 -11.44 14.23 9.80
CA GLY A 266 -11.88 13.74 8.48
C GLY A 266 -10.75 13.58 7.46
N MET A 267 -9.53 13.99 7.80
CA MET A 267 -8.32 13.78 6.99
C MET A 267 -7.37 12.83 7.72
N ASN A 268 -6.54 12.11 6.96
CA ASN A 268 -5.51 11.24 7.52
C ASN A 268 -4.13 11.89 7.33
N LEU A 269 -3.46 12.23 8.44
CA LEU A 269 -2.11 12.76 8.43
C LEU A 269 -1.11 11.61 8.50
N LEU A 270 -0.08 11.66 7.66
CA LEU A 270 0.97 10.64 7.58
C LEU A 270 2.29 11.26 8.03
N LEU A 271 2.99 10.58 8.92
CA LEU A 271 4.41 10.81 9.20
C LEU A 271 5.16 9.54 8.85
N GLU A 272 6.11 9.62 7.93
CA GLU A 272 6.73 8.44 7.33
C GLU A 272 8.24 8.64 7.12
N ALA A 273 9.02 7.61 7.41
CA ALA A 273 10.43 7.55 7.08
C ALA A 273 10.69 6.38 6.11
N ARG A 274 11.47 6.64 5.06
CA ARG A 274 11.82 5.64 4.05
C ARG A 274 13.32 5.61 3.79
N TYR A 275 13.86 4.41 3.62
CA TYR A 275 15.20 4.18 3.10
C TYR A 275 15.11 3.63 1.67
N ARG A 276 15.76 4.33 0.74
CA ARG A 276 15.97 3.93 -0.66
C ARG A 276 17.32 3.25 -0.79
N LEU A 277 17.31 2.01 -1.29
CA LEU A 277 18.48 1.24 -1.70
C LEU A 277 18.53 1.12 -3.23
N GLY A 278 19.34 1.96 -3.89
CA GLY A 278 19.55 1.86 -5.33
C GLY A 278 20.36 0.62 -5.70
N LEU A 279 19.86 -0.14 -6.68
CA LEU A 279 20.48 -1.39 -7.14
C LEU A 279 21.22 -1.22 -8.46
N SER A 280 20.69 -0.37 -9.35
CA SER A 280 21.29 -0.04 -10.64
C SER A 280 22.57 0.78 -10.51
N ASN A 281 23.51 0.57 -11.43
CA ASN A 281 24.71 1.39 -11.53
C ASN A 281 24.44 2.67 -12.33
N LEU A 282 24.73 3.82 -11.74
CA LEU A 282 24.55 5.13 -12.36
C LEU A 282 25.73 5.52 -13.28
N ALA A 283 26.89 4.88 -13.15
CA ALA A 283 27.99 5.09 -14.08
C ALA A 283 27.67 4.48 -15.45
N LYS A 284 27.91 5.25 -16.53
CA LYS A 284 27.93 4.72 -17.90
C LYS A 284 29.24 3.98 -18.13
N ASP A 285 29.14 2.79 -18.74
CA ASP A 285 30.28 1.96 -19.14
C ASP A 285 31.42 1.87 -18.09
N PRO A 286 31.11 1.44 -16.85
CA PRO A 286 32.09 1.39 -15.77
C PRO A 286 33.17 0.34 -16.06
N ASP A 287 34.40 0.60 -15.61
CA ASP A 287 35.44 -0.42 -15.57
C ASP A 287 35.00 -1.63 -14.72
N PRO A 288 35.52 -2.84 -14.97
CA PRO A 288 35.17 -4.03 -14.20
C PRO A 288 35.31 -3.83 -12.69
N GLY A 289 34.21 -4.02 -11.96
CA GLY A 289 34.15 -3.85 -10.50
C GLY A 289 33.81 -2.43 -10.03
N GLN A 290 33.75 -1.44 -10.94
CA GLN A 290 33.36 -0.08 -10.59
C GLN A 290 31.83 0.12 -10.58
N TYR A 291 31.34 0.87 -9.59
CA TYR A 291 29.94 1.25 -9.50
C TYR A 291 29.71 2.58 -8.78
N VAL A 292 28.61 3.22 -9.15
CA VAL A 292 27.99 4.33 -8.43
C VAL A 292 26.53 3.98 -8.20
N LYS A 293 26.11 3.82 -6.94
CA LYS A 293 24.73 3.50 -6.57
C LYS A 293 24.15 4.55 -5.65
N ALA A 294 22.95 5.04 -5.96
CA ALA A 294 22.28 6.02 -5.12
C ALA A 294 21.59 5.35 -3.92
N THR A 295 21.64 6.01 -2.77
CA THR A 295 20.82 5.68 -1.60
C THR A 295 20.22 6.96 -1.02
N ALA A 296 19.13 6.85 -0.28
CA ALA A 296 18.56 8.01 0.40
C ALA A 296 17.81 7.61 1.66
N LEU A 297 17.89 8.46 2.69
CA LEU A 297 16.94 8.45 3.81
C LEU A 297 15.97 9.61 3.61
N MET A 298 14.67 9.32 3.64
CA MET A 298 13.58 10.24 3.32
C MET A 298 12.66 10.36 4.52
N PHE A 299 12.23 11.58 4.82
CA PHE A 299 11.23 11.89 5.83
C PHE A 299 10.09 12.63 5.15
N LEU A 300 8.88 12.08 5.24
CA LEU A 300 7.70 12.53 4.54
C LEU A 300 6.60 12.88 5.55
N LEU A 301 5.96 14.01 5.30
CA LEU A 301 4.68 14.37 5.86
C LEU A 301 3.66 14.28 4.73
N GLY A 302 2.54 13.61 5.00
CA GLY A 302 1.50 13.39 4.01
C GLY A 302 0.11 13.72 4.54
N VAL A 303 -0.77 13.98 3.61
CA VAL A 303 -2.21 14.07 3.84
C VAL A 303 -2.88 13.11 2.87
N LYS A 304 -3.76 12.24 3.37
CA LYS A 304 -4.58 11.34 2.58
C LYS A 304 -6.05 11.72 2.66
N PHE A 305 -6.67 11.76 1.49
CA PHE A 305 -8.08 12.03 1.25
C PHE A 305 -8.77 10.78 0.72
#